data_AF-A0A662KFG3-F1
#
_entry.id   AF-A0A662KFG3-F1
#
_cell.length_a   1.000
_cell.length_b   1.000
_cell.length_c   1.000
_cell.angle_alpha   90.00
_cell.angle_beta   90.00
_cell.angle_gamma   90.00
#
_symmetry.space_group_name_H-M   'P 1'
#
loop_
_entity.id
_entity.type
_entity.pdbx_description
1 polymer ?
#
loop_
_entity_poly.entity_id
_entity_poly.type
_entity_poly.pdbx_seq_one_letter_code
_entity_poly.pdbx_strand_id
1 'polypeptide(L)'
;MGDPISLFTVGFRSLPSDIQTEIIKKAMEKISPKTDFIVFRNEPGEDHYEDEGRTYVYYMPNLPKKVYVKLDDFGSPEILSEQLGTKVNTRYVVTFMLAEEY
;
A
#
# COMPACT_ATOMS: atom_id res chain seq x y z
N MET A 1 -14.27 2.57 11.28
CA MET A 1 -13.66 2.86 9.97
C MET A 1 -14.03 1.69 9.08
N GLY A 2 -14.60 1.91 7.89
CA GLY A 2 -14.78 0.81 6.94
C GLY A 2 -13.42 0.31 6.46
N ASP A 3 -13.31 -0.98 6.16
CA ASP A 3 -12.08 -1.54 5.61
C ASP A 3 -11.72 -0.82 4.30
N PRO A 4 -10.45 -0.44 4.09
CA PRO A 4 -10.04 0.23 2.86
C PRO A 4 -10.15 -0.71 1.65
N ILE A 5 -10.37 -0.13 0.48
CA ILE A 5 -10.40 -0.89 -0.78
C ILE A 5 -8.97 -1.11 -1.25
N SER A 6 -8.59 -2.34 -1.57
CA SER A 6 -7.26 -2.64 -2.09
C SER A 6 -7.24 -2.67 -3.62
N LEU A 7 -6.33 -1.90 -4.22
CA LEU A 7 -6.01 -1.93 -5.64
C LEU A 7 -4.60 -2.46 -5.86
N PHE A 8 -4.41 -3.20 -6.95
CA PHE A 8 -3.14 -3.82 -7.30
C PHE A 8 -2.82 -3.48 -8.76
N THR A 9 -1.66 -2.88 -9.00
CA THR A 9 -1.20 -2.64 -10.37
C THR A 9 -0.82 -3.94 -11.07
N VAL A 10 -0.67 -3.88 -12.39
CA VAL A 10 -0.26 -5.04 -13.20
C VAL A 10 1.15 -5.50 -12.79
N GLY A 11 2.07 -4.57 -12.55
CA GLY A 11 3.41 -4.87 -12.09
C GLY A 11 3.42 -5.59 -10.75
N PHE A 12 2.66 -5.11 -9.75
CA PHE A 12 2.56 -5.78 -8.47
C PHE A 12 1.99 -7.20 -8.59
N ARG A 13 0.94 -7.39 -9.41
CA ARG A 13 0.33 -8.71 -9.66
C ARG A 13 1.27 -9.69 -10.38
N SER A 14 2.31 -9.20 -11.03
CA SER A 14 3.32 -10.05 -11.70
C SER A 14 4.35 -10.66 -10.74
N LEU A 15 4.40 -10.19 -9.49
CA LEU A 15 5.28 -10.75 -8.46
C LEU A 15 4.86 -12.18 -8.08
N PRO A 16 5.75 -13.01 -7.54
CA PRO A 16 5.37 -14.29 -6.95
C PRO A 16 4.28 -14.15 -5.89
N SER A 17 3.34 -15.10 -5.83
CA SER A 17 2.14 -14.98 -4.97
C SER A 17 2.44 -15.00 -3.47
N ASP A 18 3.49 -15.71 -3.07
CA ASP A 18 4.04 -15.71 -1.71
C ASP A 18 4.56 -14.33 -1.32
N ILE A 19 5.32 -13.68 -2.21
CA ILE A 19 5.82 -12.31 -2.03
C ILE A 19 4.66 -11.32 -1.95
N GLN A 20 3.68 -11.41 -2.86
CA GLN A 20 2.49 -10.55 -2.82
C GLN A 20 1.75 -10.68 -1.48
N THR A 21 1.52 -11.92 -1.03
CA THR A 21 0.81 -12.20 0.23
C THR A 21 1.54 -11.63 1.43
N GLU A 22 2.87 -11.79 1.47
CA GLU A 22 3.69 -11.25 2.55
C GLU A 22 3.65 -9.71 2.58
N ILE A 23 3.78 -9.06 1.42
CA ILE A 23 3.70 -7.60 1.30
C ILE A 23 2.33 -7.10 1.77
N ILE A 24 1.25 -7.71 1.28
CA ILE A 24 -0.12 -7.32 1.66
C ILE A 24 -0.29 -7.43 3.17
N LYS A 25 0.10 -8.55 3.76
CA LYS A 25 -0.01 -8.76 5.20
C LYS A 25 0.76 -7.68 5.99
N LYS A 26 2.04 -7.49 5.69
CA LYS A 26 2.90 -6.51 6.38
C LYS A 26 2.41 -5.08 6.20
N ALA A 27 1.94 -4.74 5.00
CA ALA A 27 1.40 -3.41 4.72
C ALA A 27 0.14 -3.14 5.53
N MET A 28 -0.80 -4.07 5.57
CA MET A 28 -2.06 -3.92 6.30
C MET A 28 -1.87 -3.86 7.82
N GLU A 29 -0.77 -4.39 8.36
CA GLU A 29 -0.40 -4.26 9.77
C GLU A 29 0.07 -2.83 10.15
N LYS A 30 0.49 -2.02 9.18
CA LYS A 30 1.10 -0.69 9.44
C LYS A 30 0.34 0.47 8.81
N ILE A 31 -0.31 0.26 7.68
CA ILE A 31 -0.94 1.33 6.91
C ILE A 31 -2.06 1.96 7.73
N SER A 32 -2.08 3.29 7.80
CA SER A 32 -3.07 4.05 8.55
C SER A 32 -3.09 5.50 8.06
N PRO A 33 -4.07 6.32 8.46
CA PRO A 33 -4.04 7.75 8.12
C PRO A 33 -2.80 8.49 8.63
N LYS A 34 -2.11 7.96 9.65
CA LYS A 34 -0.82 8.49 10.12
C LYS A 34 0.34 8.01 9.26
N THR A 35 0.29 6.77 8.80
CA THR A 35 1.32 6.12 7.97
C THR A 35 0.69 5.78 6.63
N ASP A 36 0.62 6.78 5.76
CA ASP A 36 -0.08 6.75 4.47
C ASP A 36 0.79 6.18 3.34
N PHE A 37 2.08 5.92 3.61
CA PHE A 37 3.01 5.37 2.63
C PHE A 37 3.90 4.28 3.24
N ILE A 38 4.07 3.17 2.52
CA ILE A 38 4.94 2.07 2.91
C ILE A 38 5.86 1.71 1.75
N VAL A 39 7.13 1.56 2.05
CA VAL A 39 8.18 1.23 1.09
C VAL A 39 8.76 -0.13 1.42
N PHE A 40 8.62 -1.10 0.51
CA PHE A 40 9.34 -2.37 0.58
C PHE A 40 10.57 -2.29 -0.32
N ARG A 41 11.76 -2.52 0.24
CA ARG A 41 13.03 -2.48 -0.48
C ARG A 41 13.87 -3.74 -0.18
N ASN A 42 14.74 -4.10 -1.12
CA ASN A 42 15.71 -5.18 -0.95
C ASN A 42 17.12 -4.70 -0.57
N GLU A 43 17.30 -3.40 -0.38
CA GLU A 43 18.55 -2.81 0.10
C GLU A 43 18.70 -3.08 1.61
N PRO A 44 19.84 -3.67 2.06
CA PRO A 44 20.06 -3.99 3.46
C PRO A 44 19.87 -2.77 4.37
N GLY A 45 19.13 -2.97 5.45
CA GLY A 45 18.90 -1.95 6.47
C GLY A 45 17.85 -2.40 7.48
N GLU A 46 17.65 -1.59 8.51
CA GLU A 46 16.59 -1.81 9.49
C GLU A 46 15.27 -1.19 9.02
N ASP A 47 14.17 -1.78 9.47
CA ASP A 47 12.86 -1.18 9.33
C ASP A 47 12.77 0.10 10.17
N HIS A 48 12.20 1.16 9.62
CA HIS A 48 12.10 2.44 10.31
C HIS A 48 10.98 3.31 9.74
N TYR A 49 10.66 4.38 10.48
CA TYR A 49 9.76 5.43 10.05
C TYR A 49 10.55 6.62 9.48
N GLU A 50 10.03 7.19 8.40
CA GLU A 50 10.47 8.45 7.80
C GLU A 50 9.31 9.47 7.83
N ASP A 51 9.59 10.72 7.46
CA ASP A 51 8.57 11.77 7.30
C ASP A 51 7.64 11.92 8.50
N GLU A 52 8.21 11.99 9.71
CA GLU A 52 7.46 12.10 10.98
C GLU A 52 6.45 10.95 11.23
N GLY A 53 6.70 9.78 10.63
CA GLY A 53 5.86 8.59 10.76
C GLY A 53 4.87 8.38 9.61
N ARG A 54 4.89 9.24 8.59
CA ARG A 54 4.06 9.09 7.38
C ARG A 54 4.51 7.94 6.49
N THR A 55 5.82 7.76 6.39
CA THR A 55 6.41 6.69 5.59
C THR A 55 6.96 5.62 6.52
N TYR A 56 6.64 4.35 6.26
CA TYR A 56 7.30 3.22 6.89
C TYR A 56 8.10 2.42 5.86
N VAL A 57 9.37 2.17 6.17
CA VAL A 57 10.29 1.44 5.28
C VAL A 57 10.50 0.04 5.83
N TYR A 58 10.20 -0.97 5.01
CA TYR A 58 10.44 -2.38 5.25
C TYR A 58 11.65 -2.87 4.46
N TYR A 59 12.58 -3.53 5.13
CA TYR A 59 13.60 -4.34 4.47
C TYR A 59 13.06 -5.76 4.20
N MET A 60 13.10 -6.17 2.94
CA MET A 60 12.64 -7.48 2.47
C MET A 60 13.65 -8.06 1.47
N PRO A 61 14.56 -8.95 1.90
CA PRO A 61 15.70 -9.40 1.08
C PRO A 61 15.31 -10.23 -0.15
N ASN A 62 14.19 -10.95 -0.10
CA ASN A 62 13.65 -11.76 -1.18
C ASN A 62 12.86 -10.95 -2.21
N LEU A 63 12.79 -9.63 -2.06
CA LEU A 63 12.01 -8.76 -2.93
C LEU A 63 12.75 -8.54 -4.27
N PRO A 64 12.15 -8.90 -5.43
CA PRO A 64 12.80 -8.75 -6.73
C PRO A 64 12.83 -7.29 -7.23
N LYS A 65 11.85 -6.48 -6.82
CA LYS A 65 11.70 -5.07 -7.18
C LYS A 65 11.10 -4.29 -6.03
N LYS A 66 11.54 -3.04 -5.84
CA LYS A 66 10.98 -2.13 -4.84
C LYS A 66 9.46 -1.96 -5.04
N VAL A 67 8.70 -2.05 -3.95
CA VAL A 67 7.23 -1.95 -3.96
C VAL A 67 6.80 -0.80 -3.06
N TYR A 68 5.83 -0.03 -3.53
CA TYR A 68 5.15 1.00 -2.75
C TYR A 68 3.73 0.57 -2.43
N VAL A 69 3.29 0.95 -1.23
CA VAL A 69 1.91 0.84 -0.81
C VAL A 69 1.46 2.21 -0.32
N LYS A 70 0.39 2.73 -0.90
CA LYS A 70 -0.12 4.07 -0.59
C LYS A 70 -1.56 4.01 -0.13
N LEU A 71 -1.89 4.74 0.92
CA LEU A 71 -3.24 5.00 1.37
C LEU A 71 -3.71 6.36 0.83
N ASP A 72 -4.62 6.34 -0.14
CA ASP A 72 -5.26 7.54 -0.65
C ASP A 72 -6.58 7.80 0.09
N ASP A 73 -6.80 9.05 0.50
CA ASP A 73 -8.00 9.53 1.16
C ASP A 73 -8.83 10.39 0.20
N PHE A 74 -10.01 9.89 -0.17
CA PHE A 74 -10.94 10.54 -1.10
C PHE A 74 -11.91 11.50 -0.39
N GLY A 75 -11.70 11.77 0.90
CA GLY A 75 -12.47 12.73 1.70
C GLY A 75 -13.79 12.17 2.23
N SER A 76 -14.56 11.46 1.39
CA SER A 76 -15.80 10.79 1.79
C SER A 76 -16.11 9.51 1.00
N PRO A 77 -16.91 8.58 1.57
CA PRO A 77 -17.33 7.37 0.85
C PRO A 77 -18.19 7.64 -0.38
N GLU A 78 -18.94 8.75 -0.41
CA GLU A 78 -19.78 9.15 -1.54
C GLU A 78 -18.91 9.49 -2.76
N ILE A 79 -17.86 10.28 -2.56
CA ILE A 79 -16.91 10.65 -3.63
C ILE A 79 -16.24 9.39 -4.18
N LEU A 80 -15.77 8.50 -3.31
CA LEU A 80 -15.13 7.26 -3.75
C LEU A 80 -16.12 6.35 -4.48
N SER A 81 -17.36 6.26 -4.01
CA SER A 81 -18.41 5.46 -4.66
C SER A 81 -18.72 5.95 -6.07
N GLU A 82 -18.77 7.26 -6.27
CA GLU A 82 -18.97 7.88 -7.58
C GLU A 82 -17.82 7.56 -8.53
N GLN A 83 -16.57 7.71 -8.06
CA GLN A 83 -15.38 7.42 -8.86
C GLN A 83 -15.23 5.94 -9.24
N LEU A 84 -15.61 5.03 -8.34
CA LEU A 84 -15.58 3.59 -8.60
C LEU A 84 -16.80 3.09 -9.40
N GLY A 85 -17.82 3.91 -9.57
CA GLY A 85 -19.10 3.49 -10.17
C GLY A 85 -19.85 2.42 -9.36
N THR A 86 -19.51 2.23 -8.09
CA THR A 86 -20.13 1.26 -7.18
C THR A 86 -20.15 1.79 -5.76
N LYS A 87 -21.19 1.45 -5.00
CA LYS A 87 -21.34 1.95 -3.63
C LYS A 87 -20.34 1.30 -2.69
N VAL A 88 -19.59 2.12 -1.96
CA VAL A 88 -18.60 1.70 -0.97
C VAL A 88 -18.78 2.47 0.34
N ASN A 89 -18.39 1.86 1.45
CA ASN A 89 -18.58 2.41 2.80
C ASN A 89 -17.27 2.95 3.42
N THR A 90 -16.25 3.19 2.60
CA THR A 90 -14.96 3.73 3.02
C THR A 90 -14.59 4.90 2.12
N ARG A 91 -13.72 5.78 2.63
CA ARG A 91 -13.12 6.87 1.85
C ARG A 91 -11.66 6.58 1.47
N TYR A 92 -11.16 5.41 1.86
CA TYR A 92 -9.75 5.07 1.73
C TYR A 92 -9.53 3.97 0.69
N VAL A 93 -8.50 4.16 -0.12
CA VAL A 93 -7.98 3.16 -1.06
C VAL A 93 -6.53 2.87 -0.71
N VAL A 94 -6.18 1.59 -0.60
CA VAL A 94 -4.80 1.14 -0.49
C VAL A 94 -4.35 0.64 -1.86
N THR A 95 -3.37 1.30 -2.44
CA THR A 95 -2.81 0.91 -3.75
C THR A 95 -1.46 0.25 -3.55
N PHE A 96 -1.31 -0.97 -4.06
CA PHE A 96 -0.06 -1.72 -4.11
C PHE A 96 0.53 -1.66 -5.52
N MET A 97 1.78 -1.20 -5.63
CA MET A 97 2.42 -0.96 -6.92
C MET A 97 3.93 -1.16 -6.90
N LEU A 98 4.53 -1.52 -8.04
CA LEU A 98 5.98 -1.43 -8.16
C LEU A 98 6.40 0.04 -8.09
N ALA A 99 7.61 0.31 -7.58
CA ALA A 99 8.13 1.67 -7.50
C ALA A 99 8.27 2.36 -8.87
N GLU A 100 8.39 1.59 -9.96
CA GLU A 100 8.43 2.09 -11.35
C GLU A 100 7.05 2.48 -11.91
N GLU A 101 5.96 2.11 -11.23
CA GLU A 101 4.58 2.43 -11.62
C GLU A 101 4.00 3.64 -10.86
N TYR A 102 4.77 4.21 -9.93
CA TYR A 102 4.42 5.39 -9.13
C TYR A 102 4.97 6.67 -9.76
#